data_AF-V7I736-F1
#
_entry.id   AF-V7I736-F1
#
_cell.length_a   1.000
_cell.length_b   1.000
_cell.length_c   1.000
_cell.angle_alpha   90.00
_cell.angle_beta   90.00
_cell.angle_gamma   90.00
#
_symmetry.space_group_name_H-M   'P 1'
#
loop_
_entity.id
_entity.type
_entity.pdbx_description
1 polymer ?
#
loop_
_entity_poly.entity_id
_entity_poly.type
_entity_poly.pdbx_seq_one_letter_code
_entity_poly.pdbx_strand_id
1 'polypeptide(L)'
;MPDNIELNRLQTVLRTKENLITRLTGEKEALLSEKAVLANQVAQHVTTIRSLEREKLAAETRLNGAIEAEKRLSTAKDNQILKLQEEKTSLFAQVSQNLSQIQSLQQEKKVLENSYKVQMETERKAAALKDAEISRLKETIAELSRGAGAGEEVLKELTSAQLNLTQVTLHDKMVMQQLVEAQSMNLISEDRIRRLGVQVEDLTKTIAELQLDRTGIRAELEILRKRFETSFSAEELSGYLNSAVDTFNMQENTSDPNVNYIINGLDLQLKAKLFKDDQDRMMLTGADVASKSENTISTLNISIRAVPKI
;
A
#
# COMPACT_ATOMS: atom_id res chain seq x y z
N MET A 1 36.93 103.37 38.10
CA MET A 1 36.82 102.47 36.94
C MET A 1 36.26 101.09 37.33
N PRO A 2 34.95 100.96 37.64
CA PRO A 2 34.30 99.66 37.92
C PRO A 2 33.71 99.00 36.65
N ASP A 3 33.31 99.80 35.66
CA ASP A 3 32.52 99.35 34.49
C ASP A 3 33.23 98.35 33.58
N ASN A 4 34.57 98.34 33.56
CA ASN A 4 35.35 97.45 32.70
C ASN A 4 35.40 96.00 33.25
N ILE A 5 35.22 95.80 34.56
CA ILE A 5 35.21 94.47 35.17
C ILE A 5 33.87 93.77 34.91
N GLU A 6 32.76 94.50 35.00
CA GLU A 6 31.44 93.97 34.65
C GLU A 6 31.31 93.67 33.15
N LEU A 7 31.85 94.53 32.28
CA LEU A 7 31.86 94.30 30.84
C LEU A 7 32.60 93.00 30.48
N ASN A 8 33.78 92.75 31.05
CA ASN A 8 34.53 91.52 30.83
C ASN A 8 33.80 90.26 31.36
N ARG A 9 33.10 90.38 32.49
CA ARG A 9 32.27 89.29 33.03
C ARG A 9 31.10 88.97 32.11
N LEU A 10 30.39 90.00 31.63
CA LEU A 10 29.27 89.84 30.69
C LEU A 10 29.73 89.24 29.36
N GLN A 11 30.88 89.64 28.83
CA GLN A 11 31.47 89.05 27.62
C GLN A 11 31.83 87.56 27.81
N THR A 12 32.37 87.19 28.96
CA THR A 12 32.69 85.78 29.28
C THR A 12 31.42 84.92 29.36
N VAL A 13 30.37 85.44 30.02
CA VAL A 13 29.08 84.77 30.10
C VAL A 13 28.44 84.63 28.72
N LEU A 14 28.48 85.69 27.91
CA LEU A 14 27.95 85.67 26.54
C LEU A 14 28.65 84.59 25.71
N ARG A 15 29.98 84.55 25.71
CA ARG A 15 30.77 83.56 24.98
C ARG A 15 30.48 82.12 25.45
N THR A 16 30.28 81.93 26.75
CA THR A 16 29.91 80.63 27.32
C THR A 16 28.52 80.20 26.85
N LYS A 17 27.55 81.12 26.82
CA LYS A 17 26.19 80.85 26.32
C LYS A 17 26.19 80.60 24.82
N GLU A 18 26.97 81.33 24.03
CA GLU A 18 27.14 81.09 22.59
C GLU A 18 27.68 79.69 22.32
N ASN A 19 28.73 79.28 23.03
CA ASN A 19 29.27 77.91 22.92
C ASN A 19 28.23 76.84 23.29
N LEU A 20 27.43 77.08 24.34
CA LEU A 20 26.36 76.16 24.74
C LEU A 20 25.26 76.08 23.66
N ILE A 21 24.86 77.21 23.06
CA ILE A 21 23.88 77.25 21.97
C ILE A 21 24.39 76.46 20.76
N THR A 22 25.65 76.65 20.37
CA THR A 22 26.25 75.88 19.27
C THR A 22 26.22 74.38 19.55
N ARG A 23 26.60 73.97 20.77
CA ARG A 23 26.56 72.56 21.17
C ARG A 23 25.15 71.98 21.14
N LEU A 24 24.18 72.67 21.76
CA LEU A 24 22.79 72.22 21.79
C LEU A 24 22.17 72.18 20.38
N THR A 25 22.59 73.07 19.49
CA THR A 25 22.15 73.05 18.08
C THR A 25 22.69 71.81 17.36
N GLY A 26 23.97 71.47 17.54
CA GLY A 26 24.55 70.24 16.99
C GLY A 26 23.90 68.97 17.56
N GLU A 27 23.63 68.93 18.87
CA GLU A 27 22.91 67.81 19.50
C GLU A 27 21.49 67.66 18.94
N LYS A 28 20.77 68.78 18.72
CA LYS A 28 19.44 68.77 18.09
C LYS A 28 19.49 68.22 16.67
N GLU A 29 20.46 68.64 15.86
CA GLU A 29 20.62 68.16 14.49
C GLU A 29 20.96 66.66 14.44
N ALA A 30 21.82 66.18 15.34
CA ALA A 30 22.13 64.76 15.47
C ALA A 30 20.89 63.94 15.84
N LEU A 31 20.10 64.39 16.83
CA LEU A 31 18.85 63.73 17.22
C LEU A 31 17.80 63.73 16.10
N LEU A 32 17.71 64.79 15.30
CA LEU A 32 16.83 64.83 14.14
C LEU A 32 17.26 63.83 13.05
N SER A 33 18.56 63.68 12.83
CA SER A 33 19.12 62.68 11.91
C SER A 33 18.82 61.25 12.38
N GLU A 34 19.07 60.96 13.66
CA GLU A 34 18.78 59.66 14.26
C GLU A 34 17.29 59.31 14.18
N LYS A 35 16.42 60.28 14.50
CA LYS A 35 14.96 60.13 14.36
C LYS A 35 14.56 59.76 12.92
N ALA A 36 15.19 60.37 11.91
CA ALA A 36 14.91 60.06 10.51
C ALA A 36 15.36 58.64 10.12
N VAL A 37 16.52 58.20 10.62
CA VAL A 37 17.02 56.83 10.41
C VAL A 37 16.07 55.81 11.05
N LEU A 38 15.67 56.02 12.31
CA LEU A 38 14.73 55.15 13.02
C LEU A 38 13.37 55.10 12.32
N ALA A 39 12.85 56.24 11.83
CA ALA A 39 11.59 56.26 11.09
C ALA A 39 11.65 55.40 9.81
N ASN A 40 12.77 55.45 9.08
CA ASN A 40 12.98 54.61 7.89
C ASN A 40 13.07 53.12 8.24
N GLN A 41 13.79 52.77 9.31
CA GLN A 41 13.88 51.38 9.79
C GLN A 41 12.50 50.84 10.20
N VAL A 42 11.72 51.63 10.94
CA VAL A 42 10.34 51.26 11.32
C VAL A 42 9.47 51.04 10.07
N ALA A 43 9.55 51.92 9.08
CA ALA A 43 8.80 51.77 7.82
C ALA A 43 9.18 50.49 7.05
N GLN A 44 10.48 50.15 7.03
CA GLN A 44 10.96 48.90 6.44
C GLN A 44 10.42 47.69 7.20
N HIS A 45 10.53 47.67 8.53
CA HIS A 45 10.03 46.56 9.35
C HIS A 45 8.51 46.37 9.22
N VAL A 46 7.73 47.45 9.17
CA VAL A 46 6.28 47.37 8.93
C VAL A 46 5.97 46.71 7.57
N THR A 47 6.78 47.00 6.55
CA THR A 47 6.62 46.39 5.22
C THR A 47 6.96 44.90 5.26
N THR A 48 8.04 44.51 5.95
CA THR A 48 8.43 43.11 6.13
C THR A 48 7.35 42.32 6.88
N ILE A 49 6.82 42.87 7.99
CA ILE A 49 5.75 42.23 8.79
C ILE A 49 4.54 41.93 7.91
N ARG A 50 4.07 42.91 7.12
CA ARG A 50 2.94 42.73 6.20
C ARG A 50 3.19 41.71 5.08
N SER A 51 4.45 41.50 4.69
CA SER A 51 4.81 40.45 3.73
C SER A 51 4.71 39.08 4.40
N LEU A 52 5.31 38.93 5.59
CA LEU A 52 5.28 37.69 6.36
C LEU A 52 3.87 37.28 6.76
N GLU A 53 3.00 38.22 7.12
CA GLU A 53 1.58 37.94 7.42
C GLU A 53 0.83 37.37 6.20
N ARG A 54 1.10 37.90 5.00
CA ARG A 54 0.50 37.38 3.76
C ARG A 54 1.02 35.99 3.41
N GLU A 55 2.33 35.77 3.59
CA GLU A 55 2.95 34.45 3.37
C GLU A 55 2.43 33.42 4.36
N LYS A 56 2.29 33.78 5.64
CA LYS A 56 1.68 32.95 6.68
C LYS A 56 0.25 32.54 6.29
N LEU A 57 -0.60 33.50 5.92
CA LEU A 57 -1.97 33.23 5.53
C LEU A 57 -2.04 32.31 4.28
N ALA A 58 -1.16 32.52 3.31
CA ALA A 58 -1.07 31.67 2.13
C ALA A 58 -0.63 30.24 2.48
N ALA A 59 0.33 30.09 3.40
CA ALA A 59 0.78 28.79 3.89
C ALA A 59 -0.34 28.06 4.67
N GLU A 60 -1.07 28.76 5.55
CA GLU A 60 -2.22 28.21 6.27
C GLU A 60 -3.33 27.74 5.32
N THR A 61 -3.61 28.53 4.28
CA THR A 61 -4.60 28.16 3.24
C THR A 61 -4.17 26.90 2.49
N ARG A 62 -2.89 26.80 2.11
CA ARG A 62 -2.34 25.61 1.44
C ARG A 62 -2.39 24.38 2.34
N LEU A 63 -2.03 24.53 3.62
CA LEU A 63 -2.07 23.45 4.60
C LEU A 63 -3.48 22.91 4.79
N ASN A 64 -4.46 23.80 4.98
CA ASN A 64 -5.86 23.41 5.14
C ASN A 64 -6.40 22.71 3.87
N GLY A 65 -6.02 23.19 2.68
CA GLY A 65 -6.36 22.52 1.42
C GLY A 65 -5.77 21.11 1.31
N ALA A 66 -4.52 20.92 1.72
CA ALA A 66 -3.86 19.62 1.72
C ALA A 66 -4.51 18.64 2.71
N ILE A 67 -4.86 19.12 3.91
CA ILE A 67 -5.57 18.32 4.93
C ILE A 67 -6.93 17.83 4.40
N GLU A 68 -7.70 18.71 3.78
CA GLU A 68 -9.01 18.34 3.20
C GLU A 68 -8.87 17.36 2.02
N ALA A 69 -7.83 17.52 1.19
CA ALA A 69 -7.55 16.56 0.12
C ALA A 69 -7.20 15.17 0.67
N GLU A 70 -6.36 15.10 1.70
CA GLU A 70 -5.97 13.83 2.33
C GLU A 70 -7.16 13.15 2.99
N LYS A 71 -8.04 13.92 3.66
CA LYS A 71 -9.27 13.40 4.26
C LYS A 71 -10.21 12.78 3.21
N ARG A 72 -10.35 13.42 2.05
CA ARG A 72 -11.14 12.88 0.92
C ARG A 72 -10.52 11.59 0.36
N LEU A 73 -9.20 11.55 0.22
CA LEU A 73 -8.48 10.37 -0.25
C LEU A 73 -8.62 9.21 0.74
N SER A 74 -8.49 9.47 2.04
CA SER A 74 -8.72 8.46 3.10
C SER A 74 -10.14 7.89 3.00
N THR A 75 -11.15 8.76 2.91
CA THR A 75 -12.56 8.34 2.79
C THR A 75 -12.79 7.48 1.54
N ALA A 76 -12.17 7.85 0.41
CA ALA A 76 -12.27 7.07 -0.82
C ALA A 76 -11.63 5.67 -0.69
N LYS A 77 -10.47 5.59 -0.02
CA LYS A 77 -9.80 4.31 0.28
C LYS A 77 -10.64 3.43 1.20
N ASP A 78 -11.23 3.99 2.25
CA ASP A 78 -12.09 3.26 3.18
C ASP A 78 -13.32 2.67 2.47
N ASN A 79 -13.95 3.44 1.57
CA ASN A 79 -15.05 2.96 0.75
C ASN A 79 -14.62 1.83 -0.21
N GLN A 80 -13.41 1.90 -0.76
CA GLN A 80 -12.89 0.83 -1.61
C GLN A 80 -12.61 -0.45 -0.80
N ILE A 81 -12.06 -0.33 0.40
CA ILE A 81 -11.84 -1.46 1.31
C ILE A 81 -13.16 -2.14 1.64
N LEU A 82 -14.21 -1.37 1.93
CA LEU A 82 -15.54 -1.90 2.23
C LEU A 82 -16.11 -2.71 1.04
N LYS A 83 -16.03 -2.18 -0.18
CA LYS A 83 -16.47 -2.91 -1.39
C LYS A 83 -15.71 -4.22 -1.59
N LEU A 84 -14.38 -4.20 -1.42
CA LEU A 84 -13.56 -5.41 -1.55
C LEU A 84 -13.88 -6.45 -0.46
N GLN A 85 -14.27 -6.01 0.75
CA GLN A 85 -14.71 -6.91 1.82
C GLN A 85 -16.08 -7.54 1.51
N GLU A 86 -17.01 -6.78 0.94
CA GLU A 86 -18.30 -7.29 0.47
C GLU A 86 -18.11 -8.32 -0.66
N GLU A 87 -17.30 -8.02 -1.67
CA GLU A 87 -16.97 -8.95 -2.75
C GLU A 87 -16.31 -10.24 -2.22
N LYS A 88 -15.34 -10.12 -1.31
CA LYS A 88 -14.71 -11.28 -0.66
C LYS A 88 -15.73 -12.16 0.06
N THR A 89 -16.67 -11.55 0.78
CA THR A 89 -17.70 -12.27 1.52
C THR A 89 -18.65 -13.01 0.57
N SER A 90 -19.05 -12.36 -0.52
CA SER A 90 -19.87 -12.96 -1.58
C SER A 90 -19.18 -14.15 -2.23
N LEU A 91 -17.91 -14.01 -2.62
CA LEU A 91 -17.12 -15.08 -3.22
C LEU A 91 -16.95 -16.26 -2.25
N PHE A 92 -16.72 -16.00 -0.96
CA PHE A 92 -16.60 -17.05 0.04
C PHE A 92 -17.91 -17.84 0.22
N ALA A 93 -19.06 -17.16 0.20
CA ALA A 93 -20.37 -17.80 0.23
C ALA A 93 -20.58 -18.70 -1.01
N GLN A 94 -20.22 -18.21 -2.20
CA GLN A 94 -20.33 -18.96 -3.45
C GLN A 94 -19.42 -20.20 -3.45
N VAL A 95 -18.18 -20.08 -2.99
CA VAL A 95 -17.25 -21.22 -2.87
C VAL A 95 -17.80 -22.27 -1.89
N SER A 96 -18.36 -21.84 -0.76
CA SER A 96 -18.96 -22.75 0.23
C SER A 96 -20.17 -23.49 -0.33
N GLN A 97 -21.01 -22.82 -1.11
CA GLN A 97 -22.13 -23.43 -1.82
C GLN A 97 -21.65 -24.46 -2.84
N ASN A 98 -20.67 -24.11 -3.67
CA ASN A 98 -20.11 -25.00 -4.69
C ASN A 98 -19.49 -26.25 -4.05
N LEU A 99 -18.79 -26.10 -2.93
CA LEU A 99 -18.20 -27.22 -2.19
C LEU A 99 -19.28 -28.19 -1.70
N SER A 100 -20.38 -27.65 -1.16
CA SER A 100 -21.52 -28.45 -0.70
C SER A 100 -22.17 -29.21 -1.86
N GLN A 101 -22.31 -28.58 -3.03
CA GLN A 101 -22.82 -29.22 -4.22
C GLN A 101 -21.90 -30.36 -4.72
N ILE A 102 -20.58 -30.14 -4.72
CA ILE A 102 -19.60 -31.16 -5.09
C ILE A 102 -19.71 -32.39 -4.16
N GLN A 103 -19.83 -32.17 -2.84
CA GLN A 103 -20.01 -33.26 -1.88
C GLN A 103 -21.30 -34.04 -2.12
N SER A 104 -22.40 -33.35 -2.42
CA SER A 104 -23.67 -34.00 -2.79
C SER A 104 -23.52 -34.87 -4.03
N LEU A 105 -22.89 -34.34 -5.09
CA LEU A 105 -22.66 -35.09 -6.34
C LEU A 105 -21.73 -36.29 -6.15
N GLN A 106 -20.72 -36.18 -5.28
CA GLN A 106 -19.84 -37.30 -4.94
C GLN A 106 -20.61 -38.41 -4.22
N GLN A 107 -21.51 -38.05 -3.31
CA GLN A 107 -22.33 -39.03 -2.61
C GLN A 107 -23.33 -39.69 -3.57
N GLU A 108 -23.97 -38.93 -4.43
CA GLU A 108 -24.87 -39.44 -5.48
C GLU A 108 -24.15 -40.42 -6.41
N LYS A 109 -22.95 -40.04 -6.89
CA LYS A 109 -22.10 -40.91 -7.70
C LYS A 109 -21.82 -42.25 -7.00
N LYS A 110 -21.45 -42.23 -5.72
CA LYS A 110 -21.18 -43.45 -4.95
C LYS A 110 -22.41 -44.35 -4.82
N VAL A 111 -23.60 -43.76 -4.65
CA VAL A 111 -24.87 -44.50 -4.62
C VAL A 111 -25.15 -45.15 -5.97
N LEU A 112 -24.97 -44.41 -7.07
CA LEU A 112 -25.16 -44.92 -8.43
C LEU A 112 -24.18 -46.05 -8.77
N GLU A 113 -22.89 -45.91 -8.42
CA GLU A 113 -21.87 -46.95 -8.60
C GLU A 113 -22.24 -48.24 -7.87
N ASN A 114 -22.72 -48.14 -6.63
CA ASN A 114 -23.18 -49.30 -5.87
C ASN A 114 -24.42 -49.95 -6.50
N SER A 115 -25.41 -49.14 -6.92
CA SER A 115 -26.62 -49.63 -7.59
C SER A 115 -26.28 -50.38 -8.88
N TYR A 116 -25.40 -49.80 -9.70
CA TYR A 116 -24.94 -50.41 -10.95
C TYR A 116 -24.22 -51.74 -10.69
N LYS A 117 -23.36 -51.81 -9.68
CA LYS A 117 -22.67 -53.06 -9.31
C LYS A 117 -23.67 -54.16 -8.91
N VAL A 118 -24.67 -53.83 -8.10
CA VAL A 118 -25.72 -54.79 -7.69
C VAL A 118 -26.53 -55.26 -8.89
N GLN A 119 -26.88 -54.36 -9.81
CA GLN A 119 -27.59 -54.71 -11.03
C GLN A 119 -26.76 -55.66 -11.91
N MET A 120 -25.50 -55.35 -12.16
CA MET A 120 -24.59 -56.20 -12.95
C MET A 120 -24.39 -57.59 -12.33
N GLU A 121 -24.31 -57.69 -10.99
CA GLU A 121 -24.25 -58.99 -10.30
C GLU A 121 -25.55 -59.78 -10.45
N THR A 122 -26.70 -59.10 -10.42
CA THR A 122 -28.02 -59.71 -10.61
C THR A 122 -28.19 -60.24 -12.03
N GLU A 123 -27.80 -59.44 -13.03
CA GLU A 123 -27.83 -59.81 -14.44
C GLU A 123 -26.88 -60.97 -14.74
N ARG A 124 -25.66 -60.97 -14.17
CA ARG A 124 -24.74 -62.11 -14.29
C ARG A 124 -25.32 -63.40 -13.71
N LYS A 125 -25.97 -63.35 -12.54
CA LYS A 125 -26.64 -64.52 -11.96
C LYS A 125 -27.80 -65.00 -12.83
N ALA A 126 -28.60 -64.09 -13.38
CA ALA A 126 -29.69 -64.43 -14.28
C ALA A 126 -29.19 -65.07 -15.60
N ALA A 127 -28.10 -64.55 -16.17
CA ALA A 127 -27.46 -65.13 -17.35
C ALA A 127 -26.93 -66.55 -17.07
N ALA A 128 -26.25 -66.76 -15.94
CA ALA A 128 -25.76 -68.08 -15.56
C ALA A 128 -26.89 -69.11 -15.37
N LEU A 129 -28.04 -68.70 -14.81
CA LEU A 129 -29.22 -69.56 -14.71
C LEU A 129 -29.78 -69.94 -16.09
N LYS A 130 -29.86 -68.96 -17.00
CA LYS A 130 -30.31 -69.20 -18.39
C LYS A 130 -29.36 -70.12 -19.15
N ASP A 131 -28.05 -69.98 -18.99
CA ASP A 131 -27.06 -70.86 -19.63
C ASP A 131 -27.17 -72.31 -19.13
N ALA A 132 -27.46 -72.50 -17.84
CA ALA A 132 -27.72 -73.82 -17.27
C ALA A 132 -29.01 -74.43 -17.85
N GLU A 133 -30.06 -73.63 -18.02
CA GLU A 133 -31.32 -74.09 -18.61
C GLU A 133 -31.18 -74.41 -20.12
N ILE A 134 -30.43 -73.59 -20.87
CA ILE A 134 -30.08 -73.88 -22.27
C ILE A 134 -29.31 -75.19 -22.37
N SER A 135 -28.34 -75.43 -21.48
CA SER A 135 -27.58 -76.68 -21.45
C SER A 135 -28.49 -77.88 -21.21
N ARG A 136 -29.42 -77.78 -20.26
CA ARG A 136 -30.41 -78.82 -19.97
C ARG A 136 -31.33 -79.07 -21.16
N LEU A 137 -31.86 -78.03 -21.79
CA LEU A 137 -32.73 -78.15 -22.96
C LEU A 137 -32.01 -78.80 -24.15
N LYS A 138 -30.73 -78.44 -24.40
CA LYS A 138 -29.91 -79.09 -25.43
C LYS A 138 -29.75 -80.59 -25.18
N GLU A 139 -29.60 -80.99 -23.94
CA GLU A 139 -29.48 -82.40 -23.54
C GLU A 139 -30.80 -83.15 -23.79
N THR A 140 -31.93 -82.57 -23.40
CA THR A 140 -33.28 -83.10 -23.70
C THR A 140 -33.54 -83.20 -25.20
N ILE A 141 -33.17 -82.19 -25.99
CA ILE A 141 -33.29 -82.20 -27.45
C ILE A 141 -32.46 -83.34 -28.04
N ALA A 142 -31.24 -83.56 -27.55
CA ALA A 142 -30.38 -84.65 -27.99
C ALA A 142 -30.95 -86.04 -27.63
N GLU A 143 -31.73 -86.16 -26.56
CA GLU A 143 -32.48 -87.39 -26.22
C GLU A 143 -33.72 -87.58 -27.10
N LEU A 144 -34.51 -86.53 -27.30
CA LEU A 144 -35.70 -86.57 -28.17
C LEU A 144 -35.32 -86.85 -29.63
N SER A 145 -34.21 -86.27 -30.10
CA SER A 145 -33.66 -86.50 -31.45
C SER A 145 -33.16 -87.95 -31.63
N ARG A 146 -32.86 -88.69 -30.55
CA ARG A 146 -32.53 -90.11 -30.59
C ARG A 146 -33.77 -91.02 -30.61
N GLY A 147 -34.97 -90.48 -30.34
CA GLY A 147 -36.19 -91.25 -30.07
C GLY A 147 -37.17 -91.43 -31.24
N ALA A 148 -37.55 -90.39 -31.97
CA ALA A 148 -38.47 -90.51 -33.11
C ALA A 148 -38.60 -89.17 -33.86
N GLY A 149 -38.97 -89.24 -35.14
CA GLY A 149 -39.33 -88.06 -35.92
C GLY A 149 -40.48 -87.27 -35.28
N ALA A 150 -40.24 -85.99 -35.01
CA ALA A 150 -41.23 -85.03 -34.55
C ALA A 150 -40.97 -83.68 -35.22
N GLY A 151 -41.54 -83.49 -36.41
CA GLY A 151 -41.29 -82.31 -37.25
C GLY A 151 -41.91 -81.01 -36.76
N GLU A 152 -42.83 -81.04 -35.80
CA GLU A 152 -43.62 -79.87 -35.39
C GLU A 152 -43.19 -79.28 -34.04
N GLU A 153 -42.78 -80.13 -33.08
CA GLU A 153 -42.18 -79.72 -31.81
C GLU A 153 -40.83 -79.02 -32.04
N VAL A 154 -40.00 -79.59 -32.93
CA VAL A 154 -38.69 -79.05 -33.30
C VAL A 154 -38.83 -77.68 -33.97
N LEU A 155 -39.88 -77.46 -34.78
CA LEU A 155 -40.14 -76.15 -35.41
C LEU A 155 -40.57 -75.09 -34.39
N LYS A 156 -41.40 -75.44 -33.39
CA LYS A 156 -41.75 -74.54 -32.29
C LYS A 156 -40.52 -74.18 -31.46
N GLU A 157 -39.71 -75.18 -31.09
CA GLU A 157 -38.49 -74.97 -30.32
C GLU A 157 -37.48 -74.10 -31.09
N LEU A 158 -37.28 -74.34 -32.39
CA LEU A 158 -36.42 -73.50 -33.23
C LEU A 158 -36.91 -72.06 -33.27
N THR A 159 -38.21 -71.84 -33.42
CA THR A 159 -38.80 -70.49 -33.46
C THR A 159 -38.61 -69.76 -32.14
N SER A 160 -38.81 -70.43 -31.00
CA SER A 160 -38.52 -69.86 -29.68
C SER A 160 -37.03 -69.61 -29.44
N ALA A 161 -36.15 -70.50 -29.91
CA ALA A 161 -34.70 -70.31 -29.82
C ALA A 161 -34.25 -69.09 -30.65
N GLN A 162 -34.84 -68.89 -31.82
CA GLN A 162 -34.54 -67.77 -32.70
C GLN A 162 -35.07 -66.43 -32.14
N LEU A 163 -36.24 -66.43 -31.51
CA LEU A 163 -36.77 -65.28 -30.79
C LEU A 163 -35.86 -64.89 -29.61
N ASN A 164 -35.41 -65.88 -28.83
CA ASN A 164 -34.49 -65.67 -27.70
C ASN A 164 -33.13 -65.16 -28.17
N LEU A 165 -32.58 -65.70 -29.27
CA LEU A 165 -31.33 -65.23 -29.85
C LEU A 165 -31.46 -63.75 -30.27
N THR A 166 -32.61 -63.37 -30.84
CA THR A 166 -32.88 -61.99 -31.23
C THR A 166 -32.96 -61.06 -30.02
N GLN A 167 -33.57 -61.50 -28.91
CA GLN A 167 -33.61 -60.74 -27.66
C GLN A 167 -32.22 -60.55 -27.04
N VAL A 168 -31.39 -61.60 -27.02
CA VAL A 168 -30.00 -61.51 -26.53
C VAL A 168 -29.19 -60.52 -27.38
N THR A 169 -29.31 -60.62 -28.71
CA THR A 169 -28.61 -59.71 -29.63
C THR A 169 -29.03 -58.25 -29.42
N LEU A 170 -30.32 -58.01 -29.14
CA LEU A 170 -30.83 -56.66 -28.85
C LEU A 170 -30.28 -56.13 -27.52
N HIS A 171 -30.23 -56.98 -26.50
CA HIS A 171 -29.70 -56.64 -25.19
C HIS A 171 -28.20 -56.32 -25.24
N ASP A 172 -27.40 -57.13 -25.93
CA ASP A 172 -25.97 -56.89 -26.12
C ASP A 172 -25.71 -55.54 -26.82
N LYS A 173 -26.54 -55.19 -27.81
CA LYS A 173 -26.47 -53.87 -28.46
C LYS A 173 -26.79 -52.73 -27.49
N MET A 174 -27.79 -52.87 -26.62
CA MET A 174 -28.10 -51.88 -25.60
C MET A 174 -26.95 -51.72 -24.59
N VAL A 175 -26.37 -52.81 -24.11
CA VAL A 175 -25.25 -52.78 -23.17
C VAL A 175 -24.01 -52.13 -23.79
N MET A 176 -23.70 -52.46 -25.06
CA MET A 176 -22.63 -51.80 -25.81
C MET A 176 -22.87 -50.29 -25.96
N GLN A 177 -24.11 -49.88 -26.24
CA GLN A 177 -24.43 -48.46 -26.36
C GLN A 177 -24.25 -47.72 -25.03
N GLN A 178 -24.72 -48.30 -23.91
CA GLN A 178 -24.52 -47.74 -22.57
C GLN A 178 -23.04 -47.65 -22.20
N LEU A 179 -22.23 -48.64 -22.59
CA LEU A 179 -20.79 -48.62 -22.35
C LEU A 179 -20.09 -47.48 -23.11
N VAL A 180 -20.46 -47.27 -24.38
CA VAL A 180 -19.92 -46.17 -25.20
C VAL A 180 -20.31 -44.82 -24.60
N GLU A 181 -21.55 -44.66 -24.14
CA GLU A 181 -22.02 -43.43 -23.49
C GLU A 181 -21.26 -43.16 -22.18
N ALA A 182 -21.06 -44.19 -21.35
CA ALA A 182 -20.28 -44.08 -20.12
C ALA A 182 -18.80 -43.72 -20.38
N GLN A 183 -18.18 -44.31 -21.40
CA GLN A 183 -16.81 -43.98 -21.80
C GLN A 183 -16.68 -42.54 -22.29
N SER A 184 -17.65 -42.05 -23.07
CA SER A 184 -17.70 -40.67 -23.53
C SER A 184 -17.82 -39.69 -22.36
N MET A 185 -18.71 -39.97 -21.40
CA MET A 185 -18.87 -39.17 -20.19
C MET A 185 -17.60 -39.14 -19.34
N ASN A 186 -16.89 -40.27 -19.25
CA ASN A 186 -15.63 -40.34 -18.51
C ASN A 186 -14.55 -39.45 -19.14
N LEU A 187 -14.37 -39.51 -20.47
CA LEU A 187 -13.43 -38.67 -21.21
C LEU A 187 -13.71 -37.17 -21.00
N ILE A 188 -14.99 -36.77 -21.05
CA ILE A 188 -15.39 -35.38 -20.77
C ILE A 188 -15.02 -34.98 -19.34
N SER A 189 -15.21 -35.88 -18.37
CA SER A 189 -14.87 -35.63 -16.97
C SER A 189 -13.37 -35.51 -16.73
N GLU A 190 -12.56 -36.36 -17.36
CA GLU A 190 -11.10 -36.32 -17.27
C GLU A 190 -10.54 -35.03 -17.87
N ASP A 191 -11.06 -34.60 -19.01
CA ASP A 191 -10.65 -33.36 -19.66
C ASP A 191 -11.01 -32.12 -18.83
N ARG A 192 -12.17 -32.15 -18.14
CA ARG A 192 -12.56 -31.10 -17.19
C ARG A 192 -11.65 -31.08 -15.96
N ILE A 193 -11.31 -32.24 -15.40
CA ILE A 193 -10.38 -32.36 -14.26
C ILE A 193 -9.01 -31.80 -14.66
N ARG A 194 -8.51 -32.15 -15.86
CA ARG A 194 -7.22 -31.65 -16.37
C ARG A 194 -7.23 -30.13 -16.48
N ARG A 195 -8.27 -29.53 -17.07
CA ARG A 195 -8.40 -28.06 -17.18
C ARG A 195 -8.45 -27.37 -15.82
N LEU A 196 -9.20 -27.92 -14.86
CA LEU A 196 -9.24 -27.39 -13.50
C LEU A 196 -7.88 -27.51 -12.80
N GLY A 197 -7.14 -28.60 -13.03
CA GLY A 197 -5.78 -28.78 -12.50
C GLY A 197 -4.84 -27.67 -12.94
N VAL A 198 -4.84 -27.32 -14.22
CA VAL A 198 -4.04 -26.20 -14.77
C VAL A 198 -4.43 -24.87 -14.12
N GLN A 199 -5.73 -24.59 -13.98
CA GLN A 199 -6.18 -23.35 -13.33
C GLN A 199 -5.75 -23.24 -11.87
N VAL A 200 -5.79 -24.36 -11.13
CA VAL A 200 -5.32 -24.40 -9.73
C VAL A 200 -3.82 -24.15 -9.65
N GLU A 201 -3.03 -24.71 -10.57
CA GLU A 201 -1.58 -24.49 -10.63
C GLU A 201 -1.25 -23.03 -10.93
N ASP A 202 -1.91 -22.42 -11.92
CA ASP A 202 -1.75 -21.00 -12.27
C ASP A 202 -2.11 -20.08 -11.09
N LEU A 203 -3.24 -20.32 -10.44
CA LEU A 203 -3.67 -19.55 -9.27
C LEU A 203 -2.68 -19.69 -8.10
N THR A 204 -2.13 -20.89 -7.89
CA THR A 204 -1.13 -21.13 -6.85
C THR A 204 0.13 -20.30 -7.11
N LYS A 205 0.56 -20.23 -8.37
CA LYS A 205 1.70 -19.41 -8.78
C LYS A 205 1.44 -17.91 -8.54
N THR A 206 0.29 -17.40 -8.97
CA THR A 206 -0.08 -15.98 -8.75
C THR A 206 -0.14 -15.63 -7.27
N ILE A 207 -0.66 -16.53 -6.41
CA ILE A 207 -0.69 -16.30 -4.96
C ILE A 207 0.72 -16.20 -4.39
N ALA A 208 1.66 -17.03 -4.83
CA ALA A 208 3.04 -16.98 -4.38
C ALA A 208 3.74 -15.67 -4.77
N GLU A 209 3.52 -15.19 -6.01
CA GLU A 209 4.04 -13.90 -6.49
C GLU A 209 3.49 -12.73 -5.65
N LEU A 210 2.19 -12.70 -5.41
CA LEU A 210 1.55 -11.66 -4.59
C LEU A 210 2.04 -11.68 -3.13
N GLN A 211 2.33 -12.87 -2.57
CA GLN A 211 2.89 -12.98 -1.23
C GLN A 211 4.31 -12.41 -1.17
N LEU A 212 5.14 -12.68 -2.19
CA LEU A 212 6.48 -12.13 -2.30
C LEU A 212 6.44 -10.60 -2.38
N ASP A 213 5.60 -10.05 -3.26
CA ASP A 213 5.43 -8.60 -3.42
C ASP A 213 4.97 -7.94 -2.10
N ARG A 214 3.99 -8.56 -1.42
CA ARG A 214 3.52 -8.07 -0.12
C ARG A 214 4.64 -8.05 0.92
N THR A 215 5.53 -9.05 0.93
CA THR A 215 6.68 -9.03 1.84
C THR A 215 7.68 -7.93 1.50
N GLY A 216 7.93 -7.68 0.21
CA GLY A 216 8.78 -6.58 -0.26
C GLY A 216 8.23 -5.21 0.16
N ILE A 217 6.96 -4.93 -0.13
CA ILE A 217 6.30 -3.67 0.26
C ILE A 217 6.33 -3.47 1.78
N ARG A 218 6.14 -4.53 2.57
CA ARG A 218 6.19 -4.44 4.03
C ARG A 218 7.59 -4.09 4.53
N ALA A 219 8.63 -4.63 3.90
CA ALA A 219 10.01 -4.27 4.24
C ALA A 219 10.32 -2.81 3.88
N GLU A 220 9.87 -2.33 2.73
CA GLU A 220 10.03 -0.92 2.33
C GLU A 220 9.31 0.04 3.28
N LEU A 221 8.08 -0.28 3.68
CA LEU A 221 7.32 0.52 4.66
C LEU A 221 8.02 0.57 6.01
N GLU A 222 8.60 -0.53 6.47
CA GLU A 222 9.34 -0.56 7.73
C GLU A 222 10.61 0.32 7.65
N ILE A 223 11.32 0.30 6.52
CA ILE A 223 12.46 1.21 6.28
C ILE A 223 11.98 2.67 6.31
N LEU A 224 10.87 2.99 5.63
CA LEU A 224 10.33 4.34 5.58
C LEU A 224 9.90 4.82 6.97
N ARG A 225 9.26 3.94 7.74
CA ARG A 225 8.83 4.20 9.12
C ARG A 225 10.02 4.50 10.01
N LYS A 226 11.06 3.65 9.99
CA LYS A 226 12.29 3.89 10.74
C LYS A 226 12.94 5.22 10.37
N ARG A 227 13.00 5.57 9.08
CA ARG A 227 13.52 6.88 8.64
C ARG A 227 12.70 8.05 9.17
N PHE A 228 11.39 7.89 9.34
CA PHE A 228 10.53 8.93 9.90
C PHE A 228 10.72 9.04 11.41
N GLU A 229 10.83 7.91 12.11
CA GLU A 229 11.10 7.85 13.55
C GLU A 229 12.50 8.39 13.91
N THR A 230 13.50 8.22 13.03
CA THR A 230 14.86 8.77 13.22
C THR A 230 15.08 10.13 12.56
N SER A 231 14.01 10.77 12.05
CA SER A 231 14.09 12.11 11.49
C SER A 231 14.04 13.18 12.58
N PHE A 232 14.87 14.21 12.44
CA PHE A 232 14.84 15.34 13.36
C PHE A 232 13.58 16.17 13.11
N SER A 233 12.85 16.49 14.17
CA SER A 233 11.80 17.51 14.09
C SER A 233 12.40 18.90 13.87
N ALA A 234 11.57 19.85 13.40
CA ALA A 234 12.00 21.23 13.23
C ALA A 234 12.41 21.85 14.58
N GLU A 235 11.70 21.48 15.65
CA GLU A 235 11.99 21.90 17.02
C GLU A 235 13.31 21.34 17.53
N GLU A 236 13.60 20.06 17.29
CA GLU A 236 14.86 19.42 17.71
C GLU A 236 16.07 20.03 16.99
N LEU A 237 15.93 20.27 15.68
CA LEU A 237 17.00 20.87 14.89
C LEU A 237 17.24 22.34 15.30
N SER A 238 16.16 23.10 15.53
CA SER A 238 16.24 24.47 16.03
C SER A 238 16.89 24.51 17.42
N GLY A 239 16.48 23.60 18.32
CA GLY A 239 17.06 23.48 19.65
C GLY A 239 18.56 23.16 19.62
N TYR A 240 18.98 22.20 18.79
CA TYR A 240 20.38 21.85 18.61
C TYR A 240 21.21 23.05 18.12
N LEU A 241 20.71 23.76 17.11
CA LEU A 241 21.43 24.90 16.52
C LEU A 241 21.51 26.10 17.45
N ASN A 242 20.43 26.40 18.18
CA ASN A 242 20.45 27.44 19.20
C ASN A 242 21.45 27.10 20.32
N SER A 243 21.46 25.84 20.77
CA SER A 243 22.44 25.38 21.77
C SER A 243 23.89 25.48 21.27
N ALA A 244 24.14 25.23 19.98
CA ALA A 244 25.46 25.40 19.38
C ALA A 244 25.87 26.88 19.30
N VAL A 245 24.93 27.77 18.96
CA VAL A 245 25.13 29.23 18.96
C VAL A 245 25.45 29.73 20.37
N ASP A 246 24.70 29.30 21.38
CA ASP A 246 24.97 29.67 22.78
C ASP A 246 26.35 29.19 23.22
N THR A 247 26.70 27.94 22.90
CA THR A 247 28.02 27.37 23.20
C THR A 247 29.15 28.18 22.55
N PHE A 248 29.00 28.53 21.27
CA PHE A 248 29.96 29.36 20.55
C PHE A 248 30.10 30.75 21.20
N ASN A 249 28.98 31.38 21.55
CA ASN A 249 28.96 32.72 22.15
C ASN A 249 29.53 32.73 23.59
N MET A 250 29.51 31.60 24.29
CA MET A 250 30.09 31.44 25.62
C MET A 250 31.58 31.05 25.60
N GLN A 251 32.12 30.60 24.46
CA GLN A 251 33.54 30.29 24.35
C GLN A 251 34.39 31.56 24.37
N GLU A 252 35.40 31.59 25.24
CA GLU A 252 36.37 32.68 25.24
C GLU A 252 37.20 32.65 23.95
N ASN A 253 37.23 33.78 23.23
CA ASN A 253 38.09 33.91 22.07
C ASN A 253 39.56 33.85 22.48
N THR A 254 40.25 32.79 22.05
CA THR A 254 41.68 32.55 22.33
C THR A 254 42.61 33.24 21.33
N SER A 255 42.09 33.74 20.20
CA SER A 255 42.90 34.24 19.08
C SER A 255 43.16 35.75 19.15
N ASP A 256 42.19 36.54 19.63
CA ASP A 256 42.37 37.97 19.91
C ASP A 256 41.76 38.30 21.29
N PRO A 257 42.57 38.69 22.28
CA PRO A 257 42.07 38.95 23.63
C PRO A 257 41.16 40.18 23.71
N ASN A 258 41.15 41.07 22.72
CA ASN A 258 40.40 42.34 22.76
C ASN A 258 39.03 42.26 22.08
N VAL A 259 38.68 41.14 21.45
CA VAL A 259 37.45 41.00 20.66
C VAL A 259 36.79 39.66 20.97
N ASN A 260 35.47 39.68 21.16
CA ASN A 260 34.61 38.50 21.16
C ASN A 260 33.86 38.40 19.84
N TYR A 261 33.80 37.22 19.26
CA TYR A 261 32.94 36.95 18.10
C TYR A 261 31.63 36.35 18.60
N ILE A 262 30.53 36.98 18.25
CA ILE A 262 29.19 36.56 18.66
C ILE A 262 28.37 36.28 17.40
N ILE A 263 27.75 35.11 17.34
CA ILE A 263 26.71 34.81 16.36
C ILE A 263 25.45 35.55 16.79
N ASN A 264 25.03 36.55 16.00
CA ASN A 264 23.90 37.42 16.27
C ASN A 264 22.65 37.05 15.43
N GLY A 265 22.80 36.14 14.47
CA GLY A 265 21.70 35.68 13.65
C GLY A 265 22.01 34.35 12.97
N LEU A 266 21.03 33.47 12.99
CA LEU A 266 21.03 32.19 12.30
C LEU A 266 19.71 32.09 11.53
N ASP A 267 19.78 32.06 10.20
CA ASP A 267 18.61 31.81 9.35
C ASP A 267 18.85 30.53 8.55
N LEU A 268 17.98 29.55 8.74
CA LEU A 268 18.11 28.22 8.16
C LEU A 268 16.84 27.87 7.38
N GLN A 269 17.02 27.70 6.08
CA GLN A 269 15.98 27.22 5.17
C GLN A 269 16.37 25.82 4.70
N LEU A 270 15.97 24.82 5.48
CA LEU A 270 16.13 23.41 5.11
C LEU A 270 14.97 22.94 4.24
N LYS A 271 15.29 22.52 3.02
CA LYS A 271 14.37 21.81 2.12
C LYS A 271 14.61 20.29 2.10
N ALA A 272 15.64 19.84 2.81
CA ALA A 272 16.01 18.44 2.99
C ALA A 272 15.50 17.95 4.36
N LYS A 273 15.15 16.66 4.45
CA LYS A 273 14.92 16.00 5.74
C LYS A 273 16.24 15.46 6.27
N LEU A 274 16.58 15.76 7.52
CA LEU A 274 17.67 15.13 8.24
C LEU A 274 17.15 13.92 9.02
N PHE A 275 17.85 12.80 8.89
CA PHE A 275 17.58 11.59 9.66
C PHE A 275 18.90 10.93 10.05
N LYS A 276 18.85 10.06 11.07
CA LYS A 276 19.99 9.23 11.47
C LYS A 276 19.92 7.88 10.76
N ASP A 277 21.06 7.43 10.22
CA ASP A 277 21.21 6.05 9.74
C ASP A 277 21.47 5.06 10.87
N ASP A 278 21.57 3.77 10.52
CA ASP A 278 21.83 2.68 11.47
C ASP A 278 23.19 2.78 12.19
N GLN A 279 24.05 3.73 11.80
CA GLN A 279 25.35 4.02 12.42
C GLN A 279 25.35 5.35 13.18
N ASP A 280 24.17 5.90 13.47
CA ASP A 280 23.95 7.18 14.15
C ASP A 280 24.55 8.39 13.41
N ARG A 281 24.79 8.25 12.10
CA ARG A 281 25.30 9.34 11.25
C ARG A 281 24.14 10.15 10.71
N MET A 282 24.31 11.47 10.68
CA MET A 282 23.32 12.35 10.08
C MET A 282 23.35 12.25 8.56
N MET A 283 22.19 11.93 7.98
CA MET A 283 21.98 11.80 6.54
C MET A 283 20.94 12.82 6.08
N LEU A 284 21.18 13.42 4.91
CA LEU A 284 20.28 14.36 4.26
C LEU A 284 19.57 13.64 3.11
N THR A 285 18.23 13.61 3.09
CA THR A 285 17.50 13.25 1.88
C THR A 285 17.22 14.50 1.06
N GLY A 286 17.34 14.40 -0.26
CA GLY A 286 16.91 15.46 -1.18
C GLY A 286 15.45 15.86 -0.98
N ALA A 287 15.11 17.06 -1.43
CA ALA A 287 13.74 17.56 -1.42
C ALA A 287 12.80 16.62 -2.18
N ASP A 288 11.56 16.53 -1.71
CA ASP A 288 10.51 15.68 -2.27
C ASP A 288 10.40 15.91 -3.80
N VAL A 289 10.40 14.84 -4.59
CA VAL A 289 10.44 14.90 -6.07
C VAL A 289 9.20 15.60 -6.65
N ALA A 290 8.15 15.77 -5.84
CA ALA A 290 6.96 16.56 -6.15
C ALA A 290 7.21 18.09 -6.17
N SER A 291 8.26 18.60 -5.52
CA SER A 291 8.63 20.01 -5.54
C SER A 291 9.70 20.31 -6.59
N LYS A 292 9.39 20.12 -7.88
CA LYS A 292 10.21 20.61 -9.00
C LYS A 292 10.12 22.13 -9.15
N SER A 293 10.56 22.89 -8.15
CA SER A 293 10.91 24.31 -8.35
C SER A 293 12.43 24.43 -8.45
N GLU A 294 12.91 25.28 -9.36
CA GLU A 294 14.33 25.39 -9.79
C GLU A 294 15.33 25.76 -8.68
N ASN A 295 14.90 25.94 -7.43
CA ASN A 295 15.78 26.20 -6.27
C ASN A 295 15.73 25.04 -5.26
N THR A 296 16.49 23.98 -5.56
CA THR A 296 16.60 22.72 -4.77
C THR A 296 17.61 22.77 -3.62
N ILE A 297 18.22 23.93 -3.33
CA ILE A 297 19.32 24.05 -2.37
C ILE A 297 18.78 24.50 -1.01
N SER A 298 19.22 23.85 0.07
CA SER A 298 18.98 24.31 1.45
C SER A 298 19.97 25.43 1.79
N THR A 299 19.50 26.50 2.41
CA THR A 299 20.32 27.70 2.69
C THR A 299 20.55 27.84 4.19
N LEU A 300 21.80 28.11 4.59
CA LEU A 300 22.19 28.43 5.96
C LEU A 300 22.92 29.77 5.95
N ASN A 301 22.30 30.79 6.55
CA ASN A 301 22.87 32.12 6.73
C ASN A 301 23.28 32.32 8.19
N ILE A 302 24.57 32.56 8.42
CA ILE A 302 25.11 32.84 9.76
C ILE A 302 25.64 34.27 9.78
N SER A 303 25.18 35.08 10.73
CA SER A 303 25.67 36.43 10.96
C SER A 303 26.55 36.47 12.20
N ILE A 304 27.83 36.76 12.01
CA ILE A 304 28.83 36.87 13.07
C ILE A 304 29.23 38.34 13.23
N ARG A 305 29.26 38.81 14.47
CA ARG A 305 29.70 40.16 14.83
C ARG A 305 30.92 40.10 15.75
N ALA A 306 31.92 40.91 15.43
CA ALA A 306 33.02 41.22 16.33
C ALA A 306 32.58 42.29 17.34
N VAL A 307 32.71 42.01 18.63
CA VAL A 307 32.37 42.92 19.72
C VAL A 307 33.62 43.13 20.57
N PRO A 308 34.07 44.38 20.80
CA PRO A 308 35.22 44.64 21.68
C PRO A 308 34.94 44.11 23.10
N LYS A 309 35.92 43.46 23.72
CA LYS A 309 35.86 43.17 25.16
C LYS A 309 36.08 44.49 25.91
N ILE A 310 35.14 44.85 26.79
CA ILE A 310 35.24 46.01 27.68
C ILE A 310 36.03 45.63 28.92
#